data_AF-A0A928NXG4-F1
#
_entry.id   AF-A0A928NXG4-F1
#
_cell.length_a   1.000
_cell.length_b   1.000
_cell.length_c   1.000
_cell.angle_alpha   90.00
_cell.angle_beta   90.00
_cell.angle_gamma   90.00
#
_symmetry.space_group_name_H-M   'P 1'
#
loop_
_entity.id
_entity.type
_entity.pdbx_description
1 polymer ?
#
loop_
_entity_poly.entity_id
_entity_poly.type
_entity_poly.pdbx_seq_one_letter_code
_entity_poly.pdbx_strand_id
1 'polypeptide(L)' 'TAPLLHELIEKIVIHQGVTSPDGFKDQEVEIFYRFIGKIEF' A
#
# COMPACT_ATOMS: atom_id res chain seq x y z
N THR A 1 2.44 17.00 -2.25
CA THR A 1 1.50 15.94 -1.81
C THR A 1 0.52 15.66 -2.95
N ALA A 2 0.15 14.41 -3.18
CA ALA A 2 -0.84 14.02 -4.20
C ALA A 2 -2.20 13.77 -3.52
N PRO A 3 -3.08 14.78 -3.41
CA PRO A 3 -4.28 14.71 -2.56
C PRO A 3 -5.26 13.62 -3.01
N LEU A 4 -5.45 13.46 -4.33
CA LEU A 4 -6.33 12.43 -4.89
C LEU A 4 -5.88 11.00 -4.53
N LEU A 5 -4.57 10.75 -4.45
CA LEU A 5 -4.05 9.43 -4.11
C LEU A 5 -4.44 9.04 -2.68
N HIS A 6 -4.44 9.99 -1.75
CA HIS A 6 -4.82 9.76 -0.36
C HIS A 6 -6.30 9.36 -0.22
N GLU A 7 -7.18 9.96 -1.02
CA GLU A 7 -8.62 9.69 -1.01
C GLU A 7 -9.00 8.32 -1.61
N LEU A 8 -8.10 7.76 -2.43
CA LEU A 8 -8.30 6.46 -3.11
C LEU A 8 -7.74 5.27 -2.33
N ILE A 9 -6.99 5.50 -1.24
CA ILE A 9 -6.50 4.42 -0.38
C ILE A 9 -7.67 3.84 0.41
N GLU A 10 -7.93 2.55 0.20
CA GLU A 10 -8.94 1.79 0.94
C GLU A 10 -8.39 1.27 2.26
N LYS A 11 -7.18 0.73 2.23
CA LYS A 11 -6.54 0.06 3.37
C LYS A 11 -5.03 0.01 3.16
N ILE A 12 -4.26 0.12 4.25
CA ILE A 12 -2.83 -0.15 4.27
C ILE A 12 -2.59 -1.31 5.24
N VAL A 13 -1.89 -2.35 4.79
CA VAL A 13 -1.41 -3.44 5.66
C VAL A 13 0.07 -3.31 5.82
N ILE A 14 0.51 -3.38 7.06
CA ILE A 14 1.92 -3.36 7.41
C ILE A 14 2.24 -4.73 7.99
N HIS A 15 3.10 -5.48 7.31
CA HIS A 15 3.58 -6.75 7.80
C HIS A 15 4.74 -6.56 8.77
N GLN A 16 4.98 -7.60 9.57
CA GLN A 16 6.11 -7.60 10.49
C GLN A 16 7.41 -7.52 9.69
N GLY A 17 8.27 -6.56 10.05
CA GLY A 17 9.55 -6.43 9.40
C GLY A 17 10.49 -7.59 9.77
N VAL A 18 11.24 -8.07 8.78
CA VAL A 18 12.26 -9.11 8.93
C VAL A 18 13.63 -8.44 8.86
N THR A 19 14.48 -8.72 9.84
CA THR A 19 15.88 -8.29 9.80
C THR A 19 16.70 -9.35 9.10
N SER A 20 17.30 -8.95 7.98
CA SER A 20 18.19 -9.78 7.18
C SER A 20 19.57 -9.90 7.86
N PRO A 21 20.34 -10.97 7.59
CA PRO A 21 21.63 -11.22 8.26
C PRO A 21 22.71 -10.15 8.03
N ASP A 22 22.54 -9.35 7.00
CA ASP A 22 23.34 -8.17 6.63
C ASP A 22 22.95 -6.90 7.41
N GLY A 23 21.95 -7.00 8.29
CA GLY A 23 21.49 -5.91 9.15
C GLY A 23 20.42 -5.01 8.53
N PHE A 24 19.97 -5.29 7.30
CA PHE A 24 18.86 -4.57 6.69
C PHE A 24 17.52 -5.04 7.27
N LYS A 25 16.54 -4.14 7.34
CA LYS A 25 15.18 -4.46 7.78
C LYS A 25 14.25 -4.36 6.58
N ASP A 26 13.75 -5.51 6.16
CA ASP A 26 12.76 -5.61 5.10
C ASP A 26 11.36 -5.51 5.72
N GLN A 27 10.53 -4.63 5.18
CA GLN A 27 9.16 -4.44 5.64
C GLN A 27 8.22 -4.47 4.44
N GLU A 28 7.34 -5.48 4.44
CA GLU A 28 6.32 -5.59 3.42
C GLU A 28 5.13 -4.69 3.79
N VAL A 29 4.72 -3.87 2.82
CA VAL A 29 3.59 -2.94 2.94
C VAL A 29 2.68 -3.15 1.74
N GLU A 30 1.42 -3.48 2.00
CA GLU A 30 0.40 -3.58 0.98
C GLU A 30 -0.50 -2.35 1.04
N ILE A 31 -0.73 -1.72 -0.11
CA ILE A 31 -1.64 -0.57 -0.24
C ILE A 31 -2.78 -0.98 -1.15
N PHE A 32 -3.98 -1.07 -0.58
CA PHE A 32 -5.21 -1.36 -1.29
C PHE A 32 -5.84 -0.05 -1.77
N TYR A 33 -6.15 0.02 -3.05
CA TYR A 33 -6.85 1.16 -3.65
C TYR A 33 -8.27 0.79 -4.02
N ARG A 34 -9.22 1.66 -3.69
CA ARG A 34 -10.60 1.52 -4.14
C ARG A 34 -10.73 2.13 -5.53
N PHE A 35 -10.96 1.29 -6.54
CA PHE A 35 -11.27 1.77 -7.87
C PHE A 35 -12.70 2.32 -7.90
N ILE A 36 -12.84 3.65 -8.07
CA ILE A 36 -14.13 4.29 -8.34
C ILE A 36 -14.16 4.61 -9.82
N GLY A 37 -14.60 3.65 -10.64
CA GLY A 37 -14.80 3.84 -12.06
C GLY A 37 -16.07 3.14 -12.53
N LYS A 38 -16.73 3.73 -13.52
CA LYS A 38 -17.90 3.15 -14.18
C LYS A 38 -17.37 2.31 -15.36
N ILE A 39 -17.54 0.99 -15.32
CA ILE A 39 -17.22 0.15 -16.47
C ILE A 39 -18.41 0.26 -17.42
N GLU A 40 -18.27 1.05 -18.49
CA GLU A 40 -19.22 1.02 -19.61
C GLU A 40 -18.76 -0.11 -20.55
N PHE A 41 -19.53 -1.20 -20.57
CA PHE A 41 -19.41 -2.28 -21.55
C PHE A 41 -20.30 -1.99 -22.76
#